data_AF-A0A9X6AFV6-F1
#
_entry.id   AF-A0A9X6AFV6-F1
#
_cell.length_a   1.000
_cell.length_b   1.000
_cell.length_c   1.000
_cell.angle_alpha   90.00
_cell.angle_beta   90.00
_cell.angle_gamma   90.00
#
_symmetry.space_group_name_H-M   'P 1'
#
loop_
_entity.id
_entity.type
_entity.pdbx_description
1 polymer ?
#
loop_
_entity_poly.entity_id
_entity_poly.type
_entity_poly.pdbx_seq_one_letter_code
_entity_poly.pdbx_strand_id
1 'polypeptide(L)'
;IKAPAGESVLIQGKDANVKATDADFRAAVTAVVKAVEGTGKVTDVTSPYDTKTISRDGRSALVQFDMRGDADTAGDRVEPVLNAVKGVQKDHAGLRIEEIGGASMQKTFSDAFGDDFKKAEYSAVPVALGILLIAFGALVAALLPVALAITAIMATMGLMGIVSHLQPMSDTANSVMLLVGLAVGVDYCLFYLRREREEREAGRDAGAALRIAAATSGRAIVVSGVTVCVAMAGMLFTGLAEFEAMGLASLMVVAVAMVGSVTVLPALLSLLGERVE
;
A
#
# COMPACT_ATOMS: atom_id res chain seq x y z
N ILE A 1 -8.81 -19.23 11.95
CA ILE A 1 -8.12 -19.84 10.79
C ILE A 1 -8.66 -19.10 9.58
N LYS A 2 -7.86 -18.22 8.97
CA LYS A 2 -8.26 -17.49 7.76
C LYS A 2 -8.49 -18.53 6.66
N ALA A 3 -9.51 -18.34 5.83
CA ALA A 3 -9.73 -19.23 4.69
C ALA A 3 -8.49 -19.16 3.76
N PRO A 4 -8.00 -20.29 3.24
CA PRO A 4 -6.90 -20.28 2.29
C PRO A 4 -7.27 -19.46 1.04
N ALA A 5 -6.26 -18.94 0.34
CA ALA A 5 -6.48 -18.19 -0.90
C ALA A 5 -6.88 -19.16 -2.03
N GLY A 6 -8.17 -19.19 -2.32
CA GLY A 6 -8.74 -20.01 -3.39
C GLY A 6 -8.41 -19.46 -4.77
N GLU A 7 -8.09 -20.38 -5.67
CA GLU A 7 -7.80 -20.16 -7.07
C GLU A 7 -8.68 -21.05 -7.95
N SER A 8 -8.84 -20.63 -9.19
CA SER A 8 -9.60 -21.37 -10.19
C SER A 8 -8.96 -21.22 -11.56
N VAL A 9 -8.84 -22.33 -12.27
CA VAL A 9 -8.44 -22.33 -13.67
C VAL A 9 -9.67 -22.63 -14.52
N LEU A 10 -10.09 -21.62 -15.28
CA LEU A 10 -11.11 -21.73 -16.30
C LEU A 10 -10.50 -22.40 -17.53
N ILE A 11 -11.11 -23.49 -17.97
CA ILE A 11 -10.82 -24.13 -19.26
C ILE A 11 -12.06 -23.99 -20.13
N GLN A 12 -11.92 -23.38 -21.30
CA GLN A 12 -13.01 -23.11 -22.23
C GLN A 12 -12.63 -23.46 -23.66
N GLY A 13 -13.53 -24.14 -24.38
CA GLY A 13 -13.38 -24.36 -25.83
C GLY A 13 -13.46 -23.05 -26.61
N LYS A 14 -12.49 -22.76 -27.49
CA LYS A 14 -12.55 -21.56 -28.36
C LYS A 14 -13.60 -21.70 -29.47
N ASP A 15 -13.79 -22.93 -29.95
CA ASP A 15 -14.86 -23.28 -30.88
C ASP A 15 -16.11 -23.69 -30.10
N ALA A 16 -17.29 -23.32 -30.60
CA ALA A 16 -18.56 -23.67 -30.01
C ALA A 16 -18.84 -25.19 -30.01
N ASN A 17 -18.16 -25.95 -30.87
CA ASN A 17 -18.32 -27.40 -30.96
C ASN A 17 -17.50 -28.19 -29.94
N VAL A 18 -16.49 -27.58 -29.31
CA VAL A 18 -15.65 -28.26 -28.32
C VAL A 18 -16.39 -28.38 -26.99
N LYS A 19 -16.53 -29.61 -26.49
CA LYS A 19 -17.21 -29.93 -25.24
C LYS A 19 -16.21 -30.39 -24.18
N ALA A 20 -16.57 -30.14 -22.92
CA ALA A 20 -15.84 -30.59 -21.75
C ALA A 20 -15.78 -32.12 -21.63
N THR A 21 -16.63 -32.84 -22.36
CA THR A 21 -16.60 -34.30 -22.43
C THR A 21 -15.57 -34.86 -23.40
N ASP A 22 -15.07 -34.03 -24.32
CA ASP A 22 -14.16 -34.45 -25.39
C ASP A 22 -12.81 -34.91 -24.83
N ALA A 23 -12.15 -35.83 -25.53
CA ALA A 23 -10.88 -36.41 -25.10
C ALA A 23 -9.80 -35.34 -24.93
N ASP A 24 -9.69 -34.41 -25.89
CA ASP A 24 -8.70 -33.32 -25.85
C ASP A 24 -8.94 -32.34 -24.70
N PHE A 25 -10.22 -32.06 -24.39
CA PHE A 25 -10.58 -31.21 -23.25
C PHE A 25 -10.26 -31.91 -21.92
N ARG A 26 -10.58 -33.20 -21.80
CA ARG A 26 -10.23 -34.02 -20.62
C ARG A 26 -8.71 -34.12 -20.42
N ALA A 27 -7.96 -34.26 -21.52
CA ALA A 27 -6.50 -34.23 -21.49
C ALA A 27 -5.97 -32.90 -20.95
N ALA A 28 -6.54 -31.77 -21.40
CA ALA A 28 -6.17 -30.45 -20.89
C ALA A 28 -6.50 -30.27 -19.40
N VAL A 29 -7.67 -30.71 -18.93
CA VAL A 29 -8.02 -30.70 -17.50
C VAL A 29 -7.01 -31.50 -16.69
N THR A 30 -6.66 -32.70 -17.14
CA THR A 30 -5.69 -33.57 -16.46
C THR A 30 -4.29 -32.93 -16.45
N ALA A 31 -3.90 -32.28 -17.55
CA ALA A 31 -2.64 -31.56 -17.65
C ALA A 31 -2.59 -30.37 -16.68
N VAL A 32 -3.67 -29.58 -16.57
CA VAL A 32 -3.77 -28.48 -15.59
C VAL A 32 -3.63 -29.02 -14.17
N VAL A 33 -4.42 -30.02 -13.77
CA VAL A 33 -4.36 -30.60 -12.43
C VAL A 33 -2.93 -31.05 -12.10
N LYS A 34 -2.30 -31.84 -12.99
CA LYS A 34 -0.94 -32.34 -12.79
C LYS A 34 0.10 -31.23 -12.74
N ALA A 35 -0.03 -30.20 -13.59
CA ALA A 35 0.90 -29.08 -13.65
C ALA A 35 0.84 -28.24 -12.37
N VAL A 36 -0.37 -27.95 -11.89
CA VAL A 36 -0.61 -27.17 -10.68
C VAL A 36 -0.16 -27.95 -9.44
N GLU A 37 -0.52 -29.23 -9.30
CA GLU A 37 -0.03 -30.10 -8.22
C GLU A 37 1.50 -30.25 -8.23
N GLY A 38 2.10 -30.37 -9.42
CA GLY A 38 3.54 -30.50 -9.63
C GLY A 38 4.36 -29.31 -9.12
N THR A 39 3.74 -28.16 -8.90
CA THR A 39 4.40 -27.00 -8.26
C THR A 39 4.67 -27.20 -6.78
N GLY A 40 3.93 -28.09 -6.11
CA GLY A 40 3.95 -28.28 -4.66
C GLY A 40 3.39 -27.11 -3.85
N LYS A 41 2.89 -26.05 -4.49
CA LYS A 41 2.41 -24.80 -3.83
C LYS A 41 0.91 -24.81 -3.51
N VAL A 42 0.17 -25.79 -4.00
CA VAL A 42 -1.29 -25.86 -3.88
C VAL A 42 -1.76 -27.05 -3.02
N THR A 43 -2.98 -26.97 -2.54
CA THR A 43 -3.71 -28.02 -1.81
C THR A 43 -5.14 -28.09 -2.32
N ASP A 44 -5.85 -29.16 -1.97
CA ASP A 44 -7.29 -29.32 -2.23
C ASP A 44 -7.67 -29.11 -3.71
N VAL A 45 -6.81 -29.61 -4.61
CA VAL A 45 -7.04 -29.55 -6.06
C VAL A 45 -8.22 -30.45 -6.41
N THR A 46 -9.25 -29.86 -7.02
CA THR A 46 -10.47 -30.55 -7.39
C THR A 46 -10.72 -30.46 -8.89
N SER A 47 -11.03 -31.63 -9.47
CA SER A 47 -11.35 -31.76 -10.88
C SER A 47 -12.82 -31.39 -11.13
N PRO A 48 -13.13 -30.71 -12.26
CA PRO A 48 -14.50 -30.32 -12.61
C PRO A 48 -15.45 -31.49 -12.82
N TYR A 49 -14.93 -32.69 -13.07
CA TYR A 49 -15.74 -33.90 -13.24
C TYR A 49 -16.21 -34.49 -11.90
N ASP A 50 -15.47 -34.22 -10.82
CA ASP A 50 -15.81 -34.70 -9.47
C ASP A 50 -16.73 -33.70 -8.75
N THR A 51 -16.45 -32.40 -8.91
CA THR A 51 -17.22 -31.31 -8.29
C THR A 51 -18.40 -30.82 -9.13
N LYS A 52 -18.57 -31.35 -10.35
CA LYS A 52 -19.59 -30.95 -11.32
C LYS A 52 -19.55 -29.46 -11.66
N THR A 53 -18.37 -28.83 -11.64
CA THR A 53 -18.15 -27.42 -12.02
C THR A 53 -17.99 -27.25 -13.54
N ILE A 54 -18.91 -27.86 -14.29
CA ILE A 54 -18.99 -27.75 -15.75
C ILE A 54 -20.18 -26.86 -16.09
N SER A 55 -19.99 -25.95 -17.04
CA SER A 55 -21.03 -25.07 -17.58
C SER A 55 -22.23 -25.86 -18.11
N ARG A 56 -23.42 -25.25 -18.04
CA ARG A 56 -24.65 -25.82 -18.63
C ARG A 56 -24.53 -26.09 -20.13
N ASP A 57 -23.77 -25.28 -20.86
CA ASP A 57 -23.52 -25.47 -22.29
C ASP A 57 -22.44 -26.54 -22.58
N GLY A 58 -21.81 -27.06 -21.53
CA GLY A 58 -20.76 -28.06 -21.58
C GLY A 58 -19.46 -27.58 -22.20
N ARG A 59 -19.23 -26.27 -22.40
CA ARG A 59 -18.02 -25.75 -23.07
C ARG A 59 -16.98 -25.18 -22.13
N SER A 60 -17.30 -25.07 -20.85
CA SER A 60 -16.42 -24.49 -19.83
C SER A 60 -16.39 -25.36 -18.59
N ALA A 61 -15.22 -25.46 -17.97
CA ALA A 61 -14.99 -26.21 -16.75
C ALA A 61 -14.04 -25.43 -15.83
N LEU A 62 -14.20 -25.59 -14.51
CA LEU A 62 -13.34 -24.97 -13.51
C LEU A 62 -12.58 -26.03 -12.72
N VAL A 63 -11.26 -26.00 -12.82
CA VAL A 63 -10.38 -26.68 -11.85
C VAL A 63 -10.19 -25.72 -10.68
N GLN A 64 -10.49 -26.15 -9.46
CA GLN A 64 -10.37 -25.32 -8.26
C GLN A 64 -9.27 -25.86 -7.36
N PHE A 65 -8.54 -24.98 -6.69
CA PHE A 65 -7.52 -25.36 -5.72
C PHE A 65 -7.26 -24.22 -4.75
N ASP A 66 -6.62 -24.54 -3.63
CA ASP A 66 -6.22 -23.58 -2.63
C ASP A 66 -4.70 -23.41 -2.61
N MET A 67 -4.23 -22.17 -2.44
CA MET A 67 -2.81 -21.93 -2.18
C MET A 67 -2.45 -22.41 -0.77
N ARG A 68 -1.38 -23.22 -0.66
CA ARG A 68 -0.88 -23.64 0.66
C ARG A 68 -0.45 -22.43 1.47
N GLY A 69 -0.50 -22.50 2.80
CA GLY A 69 0.03 -21.46 3.68
C GLY A 69 -0.90 -20.25 3.88
N ASP A 70 -0.33 -19.11 4.27
CA ASP A 70 -1.11 -17.92 4.59
C ASP A 70 -1.69 -17.25 3.32
N ALA A 71 -2.97 -16.88 3.38
CA ALA A 71 -3.68 -16.26 2.27
C ALA A 71 -3.13 -14.88 1.92
N ASP A 72 -2.63 -14.11 2.90
CA ASP A 72 -2.15 -12.74 2.71
C ASP A 72 -0.82 -12.70 1.95
N THR A 73 -0.05 -13.80 1.99
CA THR A 73 1.24 -13.98 1.28
C THR A 73 1.11 -14.95 0.11
N ALA A 74 -0.11 -15.28 -0.31
CA ALA A 74 -0.32 -16.21 -1.41
C ALA A 74 0.13 -15.60 -2.75
N GLY A 75 -0.02 -14.29 -2.94
CA GLY A 75 0.45 -13.55 -4.12
C GLY A 75 1.94 -13.76 -4.43
N ASP A 76 2.80 -13.82 -3.42
CA ASP A 76 4.25 -14.04 -3.59
C ASP A 76 4.59 -15.45 -4.11
N ARG A 77 3.63 -16.38 -4.04
CA ARG A 77 3.86 -17.82 -4.23
C ARG A 77 3.05 -18.40 -5.38
N VAL A 78 2.15 -17.62 -5.97
CA VAL A 78 1.29 -18.05 -7.08
C VAL A 78 2.01 -18.05 -8.43
N GLU A 79 3.12 -17.32 -8.56
CA GLU A 79 3.83 -17.17 -9.84
C GLU A 79 4.28 -18.49 -10.49
N PRO A 80 4.82 -19.49 -9.77
CA PRO A 80 5.06 -20.82 -10.32
C PRO A 80 3.81 -21.53 -10.84
N VAL A 81 2.65 -21.31 -10.19
CA VAL A 81 1.36 -21.88 -10.58
C VAL A 81 0.85 -21.24 -11.87
N LEU A 82 0.87 -19.90 -11.93
CA LEU A 82 0.56 -19.14 -13.14
C LEU A 82 1.42 -19.58 -14.33
N ASN A 83 2.72 -19.81 -14.10
CA ASN A 83 3.62 -20.27 -15.14
C ASN A 83 3.32 -21.71 -15.57
N ALA A 84 2.93 -22.59 -14.65
CA ALA A 84 2.51 -23.96 -14.96
C ALA A 84 1.23 -23.96 -15.82
N VAL A 85 0.23 -23.15 -15.47
CA VAL A 85 -1.02 -23.01 -16.24
C VAL A 85 -0.75 -22.41 -17.63
N LYS A 86 0.09 -21.36 -17.71
CA LYS A 86 0.54 -20.79 -19.00
C LYS A 86 1.29 -21.80 -19.86
N GLY A 87 2.03 -22.73 -19.24
CA GLY A 87 2.67 -23.85 -19.92
C GLY A 87 1.63 -24.73 -20.62
N VAL A 88 0.61 -25.17 -19.90
CA VAL A 88 -0.47 -26.02 -20.44
C VAL A 88 -1.25 -25.30 -21.55
N GLN A 89 -1.49 -23.99 -21.42
CA GLN A 89 -2.13 -23.20 -22.49
C GLN A 89 -1.35 -23.26 -23.82
N LYS A 90 -0.02 -23.34 -23.80
CA LYS A 90 0.78 -23.42 -25.04
C LYS A 90 0.56 -24.73 -25.80
N ASP A 91 0.37 -25.83 -25.07
CA ASP A 91 0.18 -27.16 -25.66
C ASP A 91 -1.26 -27.41 -26.12
N HIS A 92 -2.22 -26.62 -25.62
CA HIS A 92 -3.65 -26.73 -25.94
C HIS A 92 -4.20 -25.47 -26.61
N ALA A 93 -3.67 -25.12 -27.80
CA ALA A 93 -4.03 -23.88 -28.51
C ALA A 93 -5.53 -23.73 -28.86
N GLY A 94 -6.26 -24.84 -29.01
CA GLY A 94 -7.71 -24.86 -29.27
C GLY A 94 -8.58 -24.52 -28.05
N LEU A 95 -7.98 -24.42 -26.86
CA LEU A 95 -8.63 -24.09 -25.61
C LEU A 95 -8.14 -22.73 -25.11
N ARG A 96 -8.97 -22.08 -24.30
CA ARG A 96 -8.64 -20.93 -23.48
C ARG A 96 -8.53 -21.41 -22.03
N ILE A 97 -7.35 -21.28 -21.44
CA ILE A 97 -6.98 -21.74 -20.11
C ILE A 97 -6.49 -20.52 -19.34
N GLU A 98 -7.27 -20.05 -18.38
CA GLU A 98 -6.98 -18.84 -17.62
C GLU A 98 -7.16 -19.09 -16.12
N GLU A 99 -6.20 -18.62 -15.34
CA GLU A 99 -6.20 -18.71 -13.87
C GLU A 99 -6.72 -17.40 -13.28
N ILE A 100 -7.59 -17.53 -12.27
CA ILE A 100 -8.13 -16.41 -11.50
C ILE A 100 -8.45 -16.84 -10.07
N GLY A 101 -8.16 -15.95 -9.12
CA GLY A 101 -8.40 -16.17 -7.71
C GLY A 101 -7.75 -15.08 -6.85
N GLY A 102 -7.76 -15.28 -5.54
CA GLY A 102 -7.27 -14.27 -4.60
C GLY A 102 -5.79 -13.95 -4.76
N ALA A 103 -4.95 -14.97 -4.90
CA ALA A 103 -3.51 -14.85 -5.00
C ALA A 103 -3.08 -14.33 -6.38
N SER A 104 -3.68 -14.81 -7.46
CA SER A 104 -3.39 -14.34 -8.83
C SER A 104 -3.81 -12.89 -9.04
N MET A 105 -4.94 -12.46 -8.47
CA MET A 105 -5.33 -11.05 -8.44
C MET A 105 -4.34 -10.22 -7.62
N GLN A 106 -3.99 -10.65 -6.41
CA GLN A 106 -3.04 -9.93 -5.56
C GLN A 106 -1.68 -9.75 -6.24
N LYS A 107 -1.14 -10.79 -6.90
CA LYS A 107 0.09 -10.71 -7.68
C LYS A 107 -0.02 -9.70 -8.81
N THR A 108 -1.14 -9.72 -9.55
CA THR A 108 -1.38 -8.78 -10.65
C THR A 108 -1.41 -7.33 -10.16
N PHE A 109 -2.07 -7.06 -9.03
CA PHE A 109 -2.07 -5.74 -8.41
C PHE A 109 -0.69 -5.32 -7.91
N SER A 110 0.05 -6.23 -7.27
CA SER A 110 1.40 -5.95 -6.77
C SER A 110 2.38 -5.64 -7.91
N ASP A 111 2.31 -6.39 -9.01
CA ASP A 111 3.16 -6.16 -10.20
C ASP A 111 2.79 -4.85 -10.90
N ALA A 112 1.51 -4.47 -10.90
CA ALA A 112 1.05 -3.25 -11.55
C ALA A 112 1.31 -1.98 -10.73
N PHE A 113 1.27 -2.06 -9.40
CA PHE A 113 1.31 -0.87 -8.53
C PHE A 113 2.29 -1.00 -7.36
N GLY A 114 2.38 -2.17 -6.72
CA GLY A 114 3.12 -2.36 -5.48
C GLY A 114 4.62 -2.07 -5.60
N ASP A 115 5.25 -2.55 -6.68
CA ASP A 115 6.67 -2.30 -6.94
C ASP A 115 6.98 -0.83 -7.23
N ASP A 116 6.07 -0.14 -7.91
CA ASP A 116 6.21 1.28 -8.22
C ASP A 116 6.02 2.15 -6.97
N PHE A 117 5.08 1.82 -6.08
CA PHE A 117 4.94 2.49 -4.79
C PHE A 117 6.18 2.32 -3.92
N LYS A 118 6.73 1.09 -3.81
CA LYS A 118 7.96 0.85 -3.06
C LYS A 118 9.14 1.64 -3.61
N LYS A 119 9.32 1.65 -4.94
CA LYS A 119 10.37 2.46 -5.59
C LYS A 119 10.16 3.95 -5.36
N ALA A 120 8.91 4.43 -5.44
CA ALA A 120 8.57 5.82 -5.17
C ALA A 120 8.90 6.21 -3.73
N GLU A 121 8.60 5.36 -2.75
CA GLU A 121 8.92 5.61 -1.34
C GLU A 121 10.43 5.70 -1.10
N TYR A 122 11.20 4.73 -1.61
CA TYR A 122 12.66 4.72 -1.46
C TYR A 122 13.36 5.87 -2.19
N SER A 123 12.77 6.38 -3.27
CA SER A 123 13.33 7.51 -4.03
C SER A 123 12.87 8.87 -3.53
N ALA A 124 11.66 8.98 -2.96
CA ALA A 124 11.10 10.24 -2.49
C ALA A 124 11.90 10.83 -1.33
N VAL A 125 12.34 10.02 -0.37
CA VAL A 125 13.08 10.51 0.81
C VAL A 125 14.43 11.14 0.42
N PRO A 126 15.31 10.50 -0.37
CA PRO A 126 16.54 11.14 -0.85
C PRO A 126 16.30 12.38 -1.70
N VAL A 127 15.27 12.37 -2.56
CA VAL A 127 14.95 13.52 -3.41
C VAL A 127 14.46 14.70 -2.55
N ALA A 128 13.58 14.46 -1.59
CA ALA A 128 13.11 15.46 -0.64
C ALA A 128 14.26 16.04 0.18
N LEU A 129 15.16 15.18 0.70
CA LEU A 129 16.37 15.62 1.39
C LEU A 129 17.28 16.48 0.50
N GLY A 130 17.45 16.11 -0.77
CA GLY A 130 18.23 16.88 -1.74
C GLY A 130 17.64 18.28 -1.98
N ILE A 131 16.31 18.36 -2.17
CA ILE A 131 15.59 19.63 -2.32
C ILE A 131 15.73 20.48 -1.05
N LEU A 132 15.55 19.87 0.13
CA LEU A 132 15.70 20.55 1.41
C LEU A 132 17.13 21.07 1.63
N LEU A 133 18.14 20.29 1.26
CA LEU A 133 19.54 20.70 1.37
C LEU A 133 19.82 21.93 0.49
N ILE A 134 19.27 21.96 -0.72
CA ILE A 134 19.37 23.12 -1.61
C ILE A 134 18.62 24.33 -1.05
N ALA A 135 17.43 24.12 -0.48
CA ALA A 135 16.58 25.19 0.05
C ALA A 135 17.16 25.83 1.33
N PHE A 136 17.74 25.02 2.23
CA PHE A 136 18.20 25.47 3.53
C PHE A 136 19.71 25.71 3.63
N GLY A 137 20.50 25.17 2.71
CA GLY A 137 21.96 25.31 2.68
C GLY A 137 22.72 24.60 3.81
N ALA A 138 22.02 24.12 4.85
CA ALA A 138 22.57 23.44 6.01
C ALA A 138 21.95 22.06 6.18
N LEU A 139 22.81 21.05 6.39
CA LEU A 139 22.39 19.65 6.54
C LEU A 139 21.46 19.47 7.76
N VAL A 140 21.72 20.17 8.86
CA VAL A 140 20.92 20.10 10.08
C VAL A 140 19.49 20.62 9.85
N ALA A 141 19.36 21.74 9.14
CA ALA A 141 18.09 22.34 8.79
C ALA A 141 17.27 21.47 7.80
N ALA A 142 17.94 20.70 6.94
CA ALA A 142 17.29 19.75 6.04
C ALA A 142 16.88 18.43 6.72
N LEU A 143 17.66 17.95 7.69
CA LEU A 143 17.38 16.70 8.40
C LEU A 143 16.23 16.83 9.40
N LEU A 144 16.07 18.00 10.04
CA LEU A 144 15.06 18.19 11.08
C LEU A 144 13.61 17.97 10.57
N PRO A 145 13.18 18.54 9.43
CA PRO A 145 11.86 18.25 8.84
C PRO A 145 11.62 16.77 8.56
N VAL A 146 12.61 16.09 7.97
CA VAL A 146 12.50 14.68 7.58
C VAL A 146 12.47 13.78 8.82
N ALA A 147 13.32 14.04 9.81
CA ALA A 147 13.34 13.30 11.06
C ALA A 147 11.99 13.43 11.79
N LEU A 148 11.42 14.64 11.86
CA LEU A 148 10.11 14.85 12.46
C LEU A 148 8.99 14.11 11.71
N ALA A 149 8.99 14.20 10.38
CA ALA A 149 8.01 13.48 9.56
C ALA A 149 8.10 11.96 9.77
N ILE A 150 9.31 11.39 9.78
CA ILE A 150 9.53 9.96 10.04
C ILE A 150 9.06 9.58 11.45
N THR A 151 9.34 10.39 12.47
CA THR A 151 8.87 10.10 13.84
C THR A 151 7.34 10.13 13.94
N ALA A 152 6.68 11.04 13.22
CA ALA A 152 5.22 11.11 13.15
C ALA A 152 4.63 9.88 12.45
N ILE A 153 5.25 9.43 11.35
CA ILE A 153 4.88 8.19 10.65
C ILE A 153 5.03 6.99 11.58
N MET A 154 6.18 6.85 12.27
CA MET A 154 6.42 5.74 13.20
C MET A 154 5.43 5.72 14.36
N ALA A 155 5.13 6.88 14.93
CA ALA A 155 4.11 7.01 15.97
C ALA A 155 2.72 6.63 15.43
N THR A 156 2.41 7.02 14.19
CA THR A 156 1.16 6.65 13.52
C THR A 156 1.09 5.16 13.27
N MET A 157 2.16 4.50 12.80
CA MET A 157 2.20 3.04 12.61
C MET A 157 1.94 2.32 13.93
N GLY A 158 2.48 2.82 15.05
CA GLY A 158 2.19 2.29 16.38
C GLY A 158 0.71 2.40 16.77
N LEU A 159 0.09 3.57 16.54
CA LEU A 159 -1.34 3.79 16.78
C LEU A 159 -2.21 2.94 15.86
N MET A 160 -1.85 2.85 14.59
CA MET A 160 -2.53 2.05 13.59
C MET A 160 -2.40 0.56 13.88
N GLY A 161 -1.32 0.11 14.54
CA GLY A 161 -1.21 -1.26 15.06
C GLY A 161 -2.32 -1.63 16.05
N ILE A 162 -2.89 -0.64 16.76
CA ILE A 162 -4.04 -0.85 17.65
C ILE A 162 -5.35 -0.81 16.85
N VAL A 163 -5.47 0.15 15.92
CA VAL A 163 -6.68 0.31 15.09
C VAL A 163 -6.85 -0.83 14.09
N SER A 164 -5.76 -1.48 13.68
CA SER A 164 -5.78 -2.59 12.71
C SER A 164 -6.57 -3.81 13.19
N HIS A 165 -6.78 -3.94 14.51
CA HIS A 165 -7.68 -4.95 15.08
C HIS A 165 -9.15 -4.71 14.73
N LEU A 166 -9.54 -3.47 14.43
CA LEU A 166 -10.89 -3.08 14.05
C LEU A 166 -11.04 -2.97 12.53
N GLN A 167 -10.06 -2.37 11.86
CA GLN A 167 -10.05 -2.20 10.41
C GLN A 167 -8.69 -2.66 9.85
N PRO A 168 -8.63 -3.81 9.14
CA PRO A 168 -7.39 -4.27 8.52
C PRO A 168 -6.82 -3.21 7.57
N MET A 169 -5.54 -2.87 7.71
CA MET A 169 -4.86 -1.98 6.78
C MET A 169 -4.28 -2.76 5.61
N SER A 170 -4.44 -2.20 4.41
CA SER A 170 -3.78 -2.69 3.21
C SER A 170 -2.37 -2.09 3.08
N ASP A 171 -1.52 -2.74 2.28
CA ASP A 171 -0.22 -2.19 1.90
C ASP A 171 -0.36 -0.83 1.21
N THR A 172 -1.42 -0.65 0.41
CA THR A 172 -1.71 0.62 -0.26
C THR A 172 -2.00 1.73 0.75
N ALA A 173 -2.80 1.45 1.79
CA ALA A 173 -3.07 2.42 2.84
C ALA A 173 -1.78 2.84 3.57
N ASN A 174 -0.86 1.90 3.79
CA ASN A 174 0.45 2.23 4.36
C ASN A 174 1.29 3.12 3.44
N SER A 175 1.36 2.82 2.14
CA SER A 175 2.07 3.66 1.17
C SER A 175 1.49 5.08 1.09
N VAL A 176 0.16 5.21 1.12
CA VAL A 176 -0.51 6.53 1.15
C VAL A 176 -0.19 7.28 2.44
N MET A 177 -0.25 6.60 3.59
CA MET A 177 0.12 7.18 4.89
C MET A 177 1.56 7.71 4.89
N LEU A 178 2.50 6.96 4.32
CA LEU A 178 3.90 7.37 4.21
C LEU A 178 4.06 8.60 3.33
N LEU A 179 3.44 8.60 2.15
CA LEU A 179 3.50 9.71 1.20
C LEU A 179 2.88 11.00 1.78
N VAL A 180 1.67 10.90 2.35
CA VAL A 180 0.97 12.02 2.97
C VAL A 180 1.71 12.48 4.23
N GLY A 181 2.15 11.56 5.08
CA GLY A 181 2.87 11.86 6.31
C GLY A 181 4.18 12.58 6.07
N LEU A 182 4.94 12.16 5.05
CA LEU A 182 6.17 12.83 4.67
C LEU A 182 5.90 14.24 4.12
N ALA A 183 4.94 14.38 3.21
CA ALA A 183 4.59 15.67 2.62
C ALA A 183 4.15 16.67 3.69
N VAL A 184 3.17 16.29 4.49
CA VAL A 184 2.56 17.14 5.50
C VAL A 184 3.53 17.43 6.66
N GLY A 185 4.26 16.41 7.12
CA GLY A 185 5.24 16.56 8.21
C GLY A 185 6.39 17.49 7.83
N VAL A 186 6.91 17.36 6.60
CA VAL A 186 7.95 18.27 6.09
C VAL A 186 7.37 19.68 5.96
N ASP A 187 6.24 19.86 5.28
CA ASP A 187 5.64 21.17 5.04
C ASP A 187 5.38 21.94 6.34
N TYR A 188 4.79 21.29 7.35
CA TYR A 188 4.53 21.92 8.64
C TYR A 188 5.81 22.36 9.34
N CYS A 189 6.85 21.53 9.28
CA CYS A 189 8.16 21.91 9.81
C CYS A 189 8.76 23.09 9.05
N LEU A 190 8.67 23.11 7.72
CA LEU A 190 9.20 24.21 6.90
C LEU A 190 8.48 25.53 7.16
N PHE A 191 7.15 25.52 7.24
CA PHE A 191 6.36 26.72 7.56
C PHE A 191 6.72 27.29 8.93
N TYR A 192 6.98 26.41 9.89
CA TYR A 192 7.38 26.82 11.23
C TYR A 192 8.80 27.37 11.26
N LEU A 193 9.77 26.66 10.68
CA LEU A 193 11.19 27.03 10.63
C LEU A 193 11.40 28.34 9.86
N ARG A 194 10.74 28.47 8.70
CA ARG A 194 10.82 29.71 7.91
C ARG A 194 10.33 30.89 8.75
N ARG A 195 9.22 30.73 9.46
CA ARG A 195 8.69 31.82 10.28
C ARG A 195 9.60 32.15 11.46
N GLU A 196 10.16 31.15 12.11
CA GLU A 196 11.11 31.36 13.20
C GLU A 196 12.35 32.14 12.70
N ARG A 197 12.91 31.74 11.56
CA ARG A 197 14.02 32.45 10.91
C ARG A 197 13.69 33.89 10.53
N GLU A 198 12.52 34.15 9.93
CA GLU A 198 12.05 35.52 9.62
C GLU A 198 12.04 36.42 10.86
N GLU A 199 11.63 35.88 12.01
CA GLU A 199 11.58 36.63 13.26
C GLU A 199 12.98 36.89 13.85
N ARG A 200 13.92 35.96 13.68
CA ARG A 200 15.34 36.15 14.05
C ARG A 200 16.05 37.16 13.17
N GLU A 201 15.83 37.10 11.86
CA GLU A 201 16.34 38.08 10.89
C GLU A 201 15.80 39.49 11.16
N ALA A 202 14.59 39.59 11.73
CA ALA A 202 14.03 40.85 12.22
C ALA A 202 14.64 41.33 13.56
N GLY A 203 15.68 40.67 14.07
CA GLY A 203 16.45 41.06 15.25
C GLY A 203 15.88 40.58 16.59
N ARG A 204 14.96 39.61 16.59
CA ARG A 204 14.39 39.06 17.83
C ARG A 204 15.27 37.95 18.39
N ASP A 205 15.34 37.87 19.72
CA ASP A 205 15.98 36.75 20.42
C ASP A 205 15.28 35.42 20.08
N ALA A 206 16.03 34.31 20.10
CA ALA A 206 15.55 32.99 19.69
C ALA A 206 14.29 32.55 20.46
N GLY A 207 14.22 32.84 21.77
CA GLY A 207 13.04 32.52 22.58
C GLY A 207 11.80 33.33 22.17
N ALA A 208 11.99 34.60 21.78
CA ALA A 208 10.91 35.46 21.32
C ALA A 208 10.44 35.11 19.90
N ALA A 209 11.38 34.83 19.00
CA ALA A 209 11.12 34.36 17.64
C ALA A 209 10.32 33.06 17.65
N LEU A 210 10.74 32.08 18.46
CA LEU A 210 10.05 30.81 18.62
C LEU A 210 8.61 30.97 19.13
N ARG A 211 8.39 31.85 20.11
CA ARG A 211 7.06 32.11 20.68
C ARG A 211 6.12 32.76 19.66
N ILE A 212 6.63 33.66 18.82
CA ILE A 212 5.86 34.30 17.76
C ILE A 212 5.52 33.27 16.67
N ALA A 213 6.49 32.48 16.23
CA ALA A 213 6.27 31.41 15.27
C ALA A 213 5.23 30.38 15.77
N ALA A 214 5.27 30.02 17.06
CA ALA A 214 4.25 29.17 17.68
C ALA A 214 2.85 29.80 17.60
N ALA A 215 2.72 31.09 17.87
CA ALA A 215 1.43 31.79 17.88
C ALA A 215 0.84 32.00 16.47
N THR A 216 1.70 32.18 15.45
CA THR A 216 1.26 32.43 14.07
C THR A 216 1.26 31.15 13.23
N SER A 217 2.44 30.58 12.96
CA SER A 217 2.59 29.37 12.13
C SER A 217 1.97 28.16 12.81
N GLY A 218 2.08 28.01 14.13
CA GLY A 218 1.42 26.93 14.86
C GLY A 218 -0.10 26.93 14.65
N ARG A 219 -0.75 28.10 14.72
CA ARG A 219 -2.18 28.25 14.42
C ARG A 219 -2.50 27.93 12.96
N ALA A 220 -1.67 28.37 12.01
CA ALA A 220 -1.86 28.07 10.60
C ALA A 220 -1.75 26.55 10.31
N ILE A 221 -0.80 25.86 10.94
CA ILE A 221 -0.61 24.40 10.84
C ILE A 221 -1.84 23.66 11.35
N VAL A 222 -2.40 24.05 12.50
CA VAL A 222 -3.61 23.41 13.05
C VAL A 222 -4.80 23.59 12.10
N VAL A 223 -5.01 24.80 11.58
CA VAL A 223 -6.12 25.05 10.63
C VAL A 223 -5.94 24.22 9.37
N SER A 224 -4.73 24.23 8.79
CA SER A 224 -4.40 23.44 7.60
C SER A 224 -4.60 21.94 7.84
N GLY A 225 -4.05 21.38 8.92
CA GLY A 225 -4.19 19.96 9.20
C GLY A 225 -5.64 19.54 9.49
N VAL A 226 -6.45 20.39 10.13
CA VAL A 226 -7.88 20.10 10.29
C VAL A 226 -8.56 20.05 8.92
N THR A 227 -8.24 20.96 7.99
CA THR A 227 -8.81 20.90 6.63
C THR A 227 -8.41 19.63 5.89
N VAL A 228 -7.16 19.17 6.02
CA VAL A 228 -6.69 17.92 5.42
C VAL A 228 -7.39 16.71 6.07
N CYS A 229 -7.51 16.68 7.39
CA CYS A 229 -8.26 15.62 8.08
C CYS A 229 -9.72 15.55 7.62
N VAL A 230 -10.39 16.69 7.45
CA VAL A 230 -11.76 16.75 6.93
C VAL A 230 -11.84 16.24 5.49
N ALA A 231 -10.88 16.60 4.64
CA ALA A 231 -10.82 16.11 3.27
C ALA A 231 -10.61 14.58 3.21
N MET A 232 -9.70 14.04 4.03
CA MET A 232 -9.41 12.60 4.08
C MET A 232 -10.56 11.80 4.69
N ALA A 233 -11.30 12.38 5.64
CA ALA A 233 -12.51 11.79 6.20
C ALA A 233 -13.58 11.54 5.11
N GLY A 234 -13.53 12.25 3.98
CA GLY A 234 -14.38 11.99 2.82
C GLY A 234 -14.27 10.57 2.27
N MET A 235 -13.08 9.94 2.34
CA MET A 235 -12.89 8.57 1.87
C MET A 235 -13.65 7.54 2.72
N LEU A 236 -13.95 7.87 3.98
CA LEU A 236 -14.70 7.00 4.89
C LEU A 236 -16.18 6.83 4.47
N PHE A 237 -16.68 7.70 3.58
CA PHE A 237 -18.08 7.64 3.10
C PHE A 237 -18.24 6.81 1.82
N THR A 238 -17.15 6.26 1.28
CA THR A 238 -17.20 5.50 0.02
C THR A 238 -17.83 4.11 0.17
N GLY A 239 -17.83 3.54 1.38
CA GLY A 239 -18.28 2.16 1.64
C GLY A 239 -17.35 1.08 1.09
N LEU A 240 -16.16 1.47 0.60
CA LEU A 240 -15.14 0.58 0.08
C LEU A 240 -14.01 0.47 1.12
N ALA A 241 -13.80 -0.73 1.67
CA ALA A 241 -12.83 -0.98 2.73
C ALA A 241 -11.41 -0.45 2.41
N GLU A 242 -10.98 -0.55 1.15
CA GLU A 242 -9.68 -0.05 0.70
C GLU A 242 -9.55 1.48 0.84
N PHE A 243 -10.58 2.23 0.44
CA PHE A 243 -10.62 3.69 0.57
C PHE A 243 -10.78 4.12 2.03
N GLU A 244 -11.59 3.40 2.80
CA GLU A 244 -11.72 3.63 4.24
C GLU A 244 -10.38 3.48 4.96
N ALA A 245 -9.60 2.44 4.61
CA ALA A 245 -8.28 2.19 5.15
C ALA A 245 -7.30 3.33 4.80
N MET A 246 -7.23 3.73 3.52
CA MET A 246 -6.40 4.86 3.08
C MET A 246 -6.77 6.17 3.78
N GLY A 247 -8.07 6.46 3.90
CA GLY A 247 -8.58 7.66 4.55
C GLY A 247 -8.22 7.69 6.03
N LEU A 248 -8.39 6.57 6.73
CA LEU A 248 -8.10 6.46 8.15
C LEU A 248 -6.60 6.57 8.44
N ALA A 249 -5.76 5.91 7.62
CA ALA A 249 -4.30 6.00 7.75
C ALA A 249 -3.78 7.43 7.49
N SER A 250 -4.32 8.10 6.46
CA SER A 250 -4.00 9.49 6.11
C SER A 250 -4.45 10.47 7.19
N LEU A 251 -5.67 10.31 7.72
CA LEU A 251 -6.20 11.15 8.79
C LEU A 251 -5.34 11.02 10.05
N MET A 252 -4.97 9.78 10.42
CA MET A 252 -4.17 9.54 11.61
C MET A 252 -2.78 10.16 11.48
N VAL A 253 -2.09 9.97 10.36
CA VAL A 253 -0.74 10.52 10.19
C VAL A 253 -0.74 12.04 10.17
N VAL A 254 -1.74 12.66 9.56
CA VAL A 254 -1.88 14.12 9.54
C VAL A 254 -2.16 14.67 10.94
N ALA A 255 -3.03 14.00 11.72
CA ALA A 255 -3.31 14.40 13.10
C ALA A 255 -2.06 14.28 13.98
N VAL A 256 -1.31 13.18 13.87
CA VAL A 256 -0.06 12.98 14.61
C VAL A 256 1.01 13.98 14.18
N ALA A 257 1.18 14.21 12.88
CA ALA A 257 2.12 15.20 12.35
C ALA A 257 1.78 16.61 12.83
N MET A 258 0.50 17.01 12.78
CA MET A 258 0.03 18.30 13.29
C MET A 258 0.37 18.47 14.77
N VAL A 259 0.05 17.48 15.61
CA VAL A 259 0.38 17.51 17.05
C VAL A 259 1.89 17.58 17.25
N GLY A 260 2.67 16.78 16.51
CA GLY A 260 4.12 16.80 16.55
C GLY A 260 4.73 18.15 16.18
N SER A 261 4.20 18.82 15.15
CA SER A 261 4.66 20.13 14.70
C SER A 261 4.38 21.26 15.71
N VAL A 262 3.34 21.16 16.53
CA VAL A 262 3.04 22.19 17.56
C VAL A 262 3.62 21.86 18.94
N THR A 263 4.15 20.66 19.14
CA THR A 263 4.71 20.22 20.43
C THR A 263 6.20 19.88 20.35
N VAL A 264 6.55 18.87 19.55
CA VAL A 264 7.91 18.33 19.44
C VAL A 264 8.82 19.31 18.73
N LEU A 265 8.37 19.92 17.63
CA LEU A 265 9.17 20.87 16.87
C LEU A 265 9.61 22.09 17.70
N PRO A 266 8.72 22.84 18.39
CA PRO A 266 9.17 23.95 19.22
C PRO A 266 10.08 23.50 20.36
N ALA A 267 9.83 22.33 20.96
CA ALA A 267 10.71 21.79 21.99
C ALA A 267 12.12 21.50 21.45
N LEU A 268 12.23 20.88 20.27
CA LEU A 268 13.50 20.64 19.60
C LEU A 268 14.22 21.95 19.26
N LEU A 269 13.51 22.94 18.70
CA LEU A 269 14.11 24.23 18.37
C LEU A 269 14.60 24.97 19.62
N SER A 270 13.88 24.87 20.73
CA SER A 270 14.33 25.44 22.01
C SER A 270 15.62 24.79 22.53
N LEU A 271 15.82 23.50 22.25
CA LEU A 271 17.02 22.75 22.65
C LEU A 271 18.21 22.99 21.71
N LEU A 272 17.96 23.09 20.40
CA LEU A 272 19.01 23.26 19.39
C LEU A 272 19.52 24.71 19.32
N GLY A 273 18.68 25.70 19.64
CA GLY A 273 19.07 27.11 19.72
C GLY A 273 19.67 27.65 18.40
N GLU A 274 20.87 28.24 18.47
CA GLU A 274 21.61 28.78 17.31
C GLU A 274 22.18 27.71 16.37
N ARG A 275 22.19 26.42 16.75
CA ARG A 275 22.89 25.36 15.99
C ARG A 275 22.12 24.83 14.78
N VAL A 276 21.00 25.46 14.44
CA VAL A 276 20.13 25.11 13.29
C VAL A 276 20.55 25.90 12.03
N GLU A 277 21.52 26.80 12.16
CA GLU A 277 22.16 27.55 11.06
C GLU A 277 23.41 26.86 10.53
#